data_AF-A0A959ZS88-F1
#
_entry.id   AF-A0A959ZS88-F1
#
_cell.length_a   1.000
_cell.length_b   1.000
_cell.length_c   1.000
_cell.angle_alpha   90.00
_cell.angle_beta   90.00
_cell.angle_gamma   90.00
#
_symmetry.space_group_name_H-M   'P 1'
#
loop_
_entity.id
_entity.type
_entity.pdbx_description
1 polymer ?
#
loop_
_entity_poly.entity_id
_entity_poly.type
_entity_poly.pdbx_seq_one_letter_code
_entity_poly.pdbx_strand_id
1 'polypeptide(L)'
;MRFRTSILLGSVLAAVLIAAGGTASAAEPARSELNINYNTDEIGPPDANLNSLDLYLPAVSGERGSSLAPLVVWVHGGGFMTGDKLNRIPNKARLFNDLGYVFASINYRLSPDISGNCCDFDPFRVRAPDHISDLAEAIGWLSRHAAPYGGDPDRIVLIGHSAGAQLVSLAGTSPAWIRGGQASPKQVLGVVSLDTDTFDVAAEAADSSPLQARMLAWNAFGTPEEEAVEPRWDRMSPILHADPTDPEFLFVTQSTKPGRMAANQGMATKLGQDPATSVVGVPYDHETINTMLGSPNDSSVETARVSEFVQSAVADAEPAGVRFTKRPAGRVMVKVKRRATRKATRKALRRAVRKVTFRFAGTGRASGFQCRIDGKPFSTCRSPRSYRLKAGKHAFRVRPLYPSGRPGKERRISFRIVARRSRH
;
A
#
# COMPACT_ATOMS: atom_id res chain seq x y z
N MET A 1 64.45 54.08 -55.66
CA MET A 1 63.01 53.81 -55.90
C MET A 1 62.43 53.28 -54.58
N ARG A 2 61.75 54.13 -53.78
CA ARG A 2 60.28 54.11 -53.53
C ARG A 2 59.78 52.71 -53.06
N PHE A 3 59.17 52.44 -51.91
CA PHE A 3 58.46 53.21 -50.85
C PHE A 3 58.40 52.38 -49.53
N ARG A 4 58.03 53.06 -48.43
CA ARG A 4 57.73 52.64 -47.03
C ARG A 4 56.71 51.46 -46.95
N THR A 5 56.53 50.71 -45.86
CA THR A 5 55.85 51.12 -44.59
C THR A 5 55.85 50.01 -43.54
N SER A 6 55.89 50.44 -42.26
CA SER A 6 55.71 49.68 -41.01
C SER A 6 54.30 49.08 -40.86
N ILE A 7 54.19 47.93 -40.18
CA ILE A 7 52.92 47.38 -39.68
C ILE A 7 53.05 47.11 -38.17
N LEU A 8 52.13 47.69 -37.40
CA LEU A 8 51.92 47.48 -35.97
C LEU A 8 51.48 46.03 -35.68
N LEU A 9 52.05 45.38 -34.66
CA LEU A 9 51.40 44.25 -33.97
C LEU A 9 50.65 44.77 -32.74
N GLY A 10 49.32 44.70 -32.78
CA GLY A 10 48.44 44.92 -31.65
C GLY A 10 48.29 43.66 -30.79
N SER A 11 48.44 43.83 -29.48
CA SER A 11 48.30 42.79 -28.46
C SER A 11 46.82 42.41 -28.27
N VAL A 12 46.46 41.14 -28.47
CA VAL A 12 45.13 40.60 -28.11
C VAL A 12 45.22 39.95 -26.73
N LEU A 13 44.49 40.51 -25.77
CA LEU A 13 44.33 40.00 -24.42
C LEU A 13 43.26 38.89 -24.44
N ALA A 14 43.65 37.63 -24.17
CA ALA A 14 42.72 36.52 -24.06
C ALA A 14 42.14 36.45 -22.63
N ALA A 15 40.84 36.72 -22.49
CA ALA A 15 40.11 36.53 -21.24
C ALA A 15 39.79 35.04 -21.02
N VAL A 16 40.32 34.46 -19.93
CA VAL A 16 39.97 33.10 -19.49
C VAL A 16 38.67 33.16 -18.69
N LEU A 17 37.58 32.67 -19.30
CA LEU A 17 36.31 32.40 -18.62
C LEU A 17 36.41 31.04 -17.92
N ILE A 18 36.48 31.04 -16.58
CA ILE A 18 36.29 29.83 -15.78
C ILE A 18 34.78 29.57 -15.70
N ALA A 19 34.29 28.67 -16.53
CA ALA A 19 32.94 28.14 -16.40
C ALA A 19 32.90 27.16 -15.23
N ALA A 20 32.22 27.53 -14.14
CA ALA A 20 31.83 26.59 -13.09
C ALA A 20 30.73 25.67 -13.65
N GLY A 21 31.13 24.61 -14.35
CA GLY A 21 30.24 23.55 -14.79
C GLY A 21 29.85 22.68 -13.60
N GLY A 22 28.66 22.91 -13.05
CA GLY A 22 28.01 21.93 -12.20
C GLY A 22 27.72 20.69 -13.05
N THR A 23 28.39 19.58 -12.78
CA THR A 23 28.06 18.29 -13.40
C THR A 23 26.69 17.86 -12.88
N ALA A 24 25.65 18.03 -13.69
CA ALA A 24 24.40 17.31 -13.46
C ALA A 24 24.74 15.81 -13.56
N SER A 25 24.64 15.09 -12.44
CA SER A 25 24.79 13.63 -12.44
C SER A 25 23.72 13.05 -13.37
N ALA A 26 24.14 12.39 -14.45
CA ALA A 26 23.22 11.65 -15.30
C ALA A 26 22.50 10.59 -14.46
N ALA A 27 21.21 10.40 -14.71
CA ALA A 27 20.44 9.35 -14.05
C ALA A 27 21.01 7.97 -14.42
N GLU A 28 21.17 7.07 -13.45
CA GLU A 28 21.49 5.67 -13.75
C GLU A 28 20.30 5.04 -14.50
N PRO A 29 20.54 4.27 -15.58
CA PRO A 29 19.47 3.62 -16.33
C PRO A 29 18.80 2.52 -15.49
N ALA A 30 17.55 2.18 -15.85
CA ALA A 30 16.88 1.02 -15.30
C ALA A 30 17.71 -0.25 -15.53
N ARG A 31 17.76 -1.14 -14.54
CA ARG A 31 18.53 -2.39 -14.58
C ARG A 31 17.79 -3.52 -13.88
N SER A 32 18.26 -4.74 -14.08
CA SER A 32 17.70 -5.92 -13.43
C SER A 32 18.79 -6.76 -12.77
N GLU A 33 18.46 -7.33 -11.62
CA GLU A 33 19.26 -8.33 -10.91
C GLU A 33 18.42 -9.61 -10.88
N LEU A 34 18.91 -10.67 -11.54
CA LEU A 34 18.11 -11.87 -11.82
C LEU A 34 18.61 -13.05 -10.99
N ASN A 35 17.71 -13.99 -10.70
CA ASN A 35 18.00 -15.26 -10.06
C ASN A 35 18.68 -15.12 -8.69
N ILE A 36 18.27 -14.11 -7.93
CA ILE A 36 18.70 -13.94 -6.55
C ILE A 36 18.05 -15.03 -5.72
N ASN A 37 18.86 -15.95 -5.19
CA ASN A 37 18.38 -16.94 -4.24
C ASN A 37 18.05 -16.24 -2.91
N TYR A 38 16.82 -16.41 -2.44
CA TYR A 38 16.38 -15.86 -1.17
C TYR A 38 16.36 -16.89 -0.04
N ASN A 39 16.60 -18.16 -0.35
CA ASN A 39 16.66 -19.24 0.61
C ASN A 39 17.84 -19.00 1.58
N THR A 40 17.55 -19.09 2.87
CA THR A 40 18.49 -18.88 3.97
C THR A 40 18.96 -20.17 4.63
N ASP A 41 18.39 -21.32 4.26
CA ASP A 41 18.79 -22.65 4.72
C ASP A 41 19.95 -23.21 3.88
N GLU A 42 20.88 -23.93 4.52
CA GLU A 42 22.04 -24.55 3.85
C GLU A 42 21.63 -25.65 2.85
N ILE A 43 20.46 -26.25 3.04
CA ILE A 43 19.89 -27.32 2.20
C ILE A 43 18.66 -26.76 1.52
N GLY A 44 18.86 -25.89 0.53
CA GLY A 44 17.76 -25.32 -0.25
C GLY A 44 16.92 -26.38 -1.00
N PRO A 45 15.88 -25.97 -1.76
CA PRO A 45 15.09 -26.89 -2.56
C PRO A 45 15.97 -27.63 -3.59
N PRO A 46 15.50 -28.78 -4.11
CA PRO A 46 16.17 -29.47 -5.22
C PRO A 46 16.41 -28.58 -6.45
N ASP A 47 15.52 -27.62 -6.70
CA ASP A 47 15.69 -26.57 -7.71
C ASP A 47 15.80 -25.18 -7.06
N ALA A 48 17.01 -24.63 -7.06
CA ALA A 48 17.30 -23.30 -6.51
C ALA A 48 16.53 -22.17 -7.22
N ASN A 49 16.05 -22.37 -8.45
CA ASN A 49 15.23 -21.37 -9.14
C ASN A 49 13.86 -21.19 -8.46
N LEU A 50 13.32 -22.23 -7.81
CA LEU A 50 12.04 -22.18 -7.13
C LEU A 50 12.06 -21.32 -5.87
N ASN A 51 13.22 -21.13 -5.25
CA ASN A 51 13.41 -20.17 -4.15
C ASN A 51 14.27 -18.98 -4.58
N SER A 52 13.89 -18.35 -5.69
CA SER A 52 14.60 -17.18 -6.20
C SER A 52 13.67 -16.03 -6.60
N LEU A 53 14.24 -14.84 -6.68
CA LEU A 53 13.55 -13.64 -7.10
C LEU A 53 14.38 -12.84 -8.11
N ASP A 54 13.68 -12.00 -8.87
CA ASP A 54 14.27 -11.02 -9.77
C ASP A 54 13.89 -9.62 -9.31
N LEU A 55 14.86 -8.70 -9.31
CA LEU A 55 14.66 -7.29 -9.00
C LEU A 55 14.76 -6.47 -10.27
N TYR A 56 13.74 -5.69 -10.57
CA TYR A 56 13.71 -4.69 -11.63
C TYR A 56 13.76 -3.30 -10.98
N LEU A 57 14.83 -2.56 -11.27
CA LEU A 57 15.19 -1.34 -10.56
C LEU A 57 14.85 -0.11 -11.42
N PRO A 58 14.19 0.91 -10.85
CA PRO A 58 13.85 2.13 -11.59
C PRO A 58 15.12 2.91 -11.94
N ALA A 59 15.03 3.76 -12.97
CA ALA A 59 16.07 4.75 -13.22
C ALA A 59 16.12 5.76 -12.06
N VAL A 60 17.29 6.01 -11.49
CA VAL A 60 17.46 6.90 -10.33
C VAL A 60 18.19 8.17 -10.74
N SER A 61 17.62 9.33 -10.40
CA SER A 61 18.29 10.63 -10.52
C SER A 61 18.87 11.04 -9.17
N GLY A 62 20.20 11.09 -9.07
CA GLY A 62 20.93 11.46 -7.84
C GLY A 62 21.96 10.41 -7.39
N GLU A 63 22.68 10.69 -6.30
CA GLU A 63 23.67 9.75 -5.74
C GLU A 63 22.99 8.46 -5.23
N ARG A 64 23.64 7.31 -5.48
CA ARG A 64 23.18 5.99 -5.04
C ARG A 64 23.00 5.99 -3.51
N GLY A 65 21.79 5.71 -3.04
CA GLY A 65 21.44 5.71 -1.60
C GLY A 65 20.87 7.02 -1.05
N SER A 66 20.64 8.05 -1.88
CA SER A 66 20.07 9.33 -1.42
C SER A 66 18.57 9.28 -1.07
N SER A 67 17.81 8.29 -1.59
CA SER A 67 16.49 7.89 -1.09
C SER A 67 16.14 6.47 -1.53
N LEU A 68 15.73 5.60 -0.60
CA LEU A 68 15.24 4.25 -0.93
C LEU A 68 13.85 4.30 -1.57
N ALA A 69 13.59 3.40 -2.52
CA ALA A 69 12.35 3.31 -3.29
C ALA A 69 11.44 2.21 -2.71
N PRO A 70 10.11 2.44 -2.60
CA PRO A 70 9.16 1.39 -2.23
C PRO A 70 9.30 0.11 -3.08
N LEU A 71 8.97 -1.02 -2.47
CA LEU A 71 8.99 -2.34 -3.09
C LEU A 71 7.57 -2.75 -3.50
N VAL A 72 7.41 -3.20 -4.74
CA VAL A 72 6.23 -3.93 -5.20
C VAL A 72 6.63 -5.38 -5.45
N VAL A 73 6.06 -6.31 -4.69
CA VAL A 73 6.36 -7.74 -4.79
C VAL A 73 5.25 -8.43 -5.57
N TRP A 74 5.61 -9.09 -6.66
CA TRP A 74 4.73 -9.86 -7.52
C TRP A 74 4.87 -11.36 -7.25
N VAL A 75 3.72 -12.02 -7.04
CA VAL A 75 3.61 -13.46 -6.82
C VAL A 75 2.76 -14.07 -7.94
N HIS A 76 3.36 -14.93 -8.74
CA HIS A 76 2.69 -15.50 -9.91
C HIS A 76 1.60 -16.52 -9.53
N GLY A 77 0.64 -16.70 -10.44
CA GLY A 77 -0.38 -17.76 -10.39
C GLY A 77 0.10 -19.08 -11.00
N GLY A 78 -0.85 -19.94 -11.39
CA GLY A 78 -0.56 -21.26 -11.99
C GLY A 78 -1.05 -22.45 -11.17
N GLY A 79 -2.07 -22.24 -10.33
CA GLY A 79 -2.70 -23.30 -9.54
C GLY A 79 -1.75 -24.03 -8.59
N PHE A 80 -0.70 -23.35 -8.13
CA PHE A 80 0.40 -23.89 -7.31
C PHE A 80 1.27 -24.97 -7.97
N MET A 81 0.95 -25.38 -9.20
CA MET A 81 1.63 -26.47 -9.92
C MET A 81 2.54 -25.98 -11.04
N THR A 82 2.26 -24.77 -11.54
CA THR A 82 2.95 -24.16 -12.67
C THR A 82 3.19 -22.68 -12.38
N GLY A 83 3.91 -22.02 -13.28
CA GLY A 83 4.22 -20.60 -13.19
C GLY A 83 5.71 -20.36 -13.02
N ASP A 84 6.10 -19.10 -13.19
CA ASP A 84 7.47 -18.64 -13.06
C ASP A 84 7.48 -17.10 -12.94
N LYS A 85 8.46 -16.57 -12.23
CA LYS A 85 8.71 -15.15 -12.00
C LYS A 85 9.01 -14.36 -13.27
N LEU A 86 9.25 -14.99 -14.43
CA LEU A 86 9.41 -14.33 -15.73
C LEU A 86 8.08 -14.20 -16.49
N ASN A 87 7.03 -14.90 -16.07
CA ASN A 87 5.77 -14.95 -16.79
C ASN A 87 5.06 -13.58 -16.79
N ARG A 88 4.90 -13.01 -18.00
CA ARG A 88 4.14 -11.77 -18.25
C ARG A 88 4.64 -10.55 -17.47
N ILE A 89 5.96 -10.47 -17.21
CA ILE A 89 6.54 -9.40 -16.38
C ILE A 89 6.86 -8.07 -17.07
N PRO A 90 7.30 -7.98 -18.33
CA PRO A 90 7.87 -6.73 -18.87
C PRO A 90 7.01 -5.49 -18.67
N ASN A 91 5.70 -5.60 -18.88
CA ASN A 91 4.75 -4.49 -18.69
C ASN A 91 4.58 -4.12 -17.20
N LYS A 92 4.54 -5.10 -16.29
CA LYS A 92 4.41 -4.87 -14.85
C LYS A 92 5.67 -4.21 -14.28
N ALA A 93 6.84 -4.75 -14.64
CA ALA A 93 8.12 -4.19 -14.23
C ALA A 93 8.26 -2.73 -14.73
N ARG A 94 7.97 -2.48 -16.01
CA ARG A 94 7.95 -1.12 -16.57
C ARG A 94 6.99 -0.21 -15.79
N LEU A 95 5.75 -0.62 -15.58
CA LEU A 95 4.74 0.18 -14.89
C LEU A 95 5.25 0.67 -13.52
N PHE A 96 5.74 -0.24 -12.70
CA PHE A 96 6.17 0.11 -11.34
C PHE A 96 7.53 0.81 -11.29
N ASN A 97 8.44 0.51 -12.23
CA ASN A 97 9.68 1.27 -12.36
C ASN A 97 9.43 2.72 -12.84
N ASP A 98 8.49 2.94 -13.76
CA ASP A 98 8.09 4.28 -14.21
C ASP A 98 7.44 5.08 -13.06
N LEU A 99 6.83 4.39 -12.08
CA LEU A 99 6.34 4.98 -10.82
C LEU A 99 7.44 5.18 -9.76
N GLY A 100 8.68 4.79 -10.06
CA GLY A 100 9.84 4.94 -9.17
C GLY A 100 9.94 3.87 -8.08
N TYR A 101 9.33 2.70 -8.28
CA TYR A 101 9.37 1.58 -7.33
C TYR A 101 10.32 0.49 -7.81
N VAL A 102 10.93 -0.22 -6.86
CA VAL A 102 11.61 -1.48 -7.13
C VAL A 102 10.54 -2.56 -7.27
N PHE A 103 10.54 -3.26 -8.39
CA PHE A 103 9.61 -4.36 -8.64
C PHE A 103 10.34 -5.68 -8.44
N ALA A 104 9.86 -6.51 -7.52
CA ALA A 104 10.41 -7.82 -7.21
C ALA A 104 9.44 -8.90 -7.70
N SER A 105 9.87 -9.77 -8.60
CA SER A 105 9.08 -10.93 -9.05
C SER A 105 9.66 -12.19 -8.43
N ILE A 106 8.85 -12.98 -7.72
CA ILE A 106 9.34 -14.14 -6.96
C ILE A 106 8.85 -15.45 -7.53
N ASN A 107 9.70 -16.48 -7.45
CA ASN A 107 9.29 -17.87 -7.51
C ASN A 107 9.03 -18.41 -6.10
N TYR A 108 8.28 -19.51 -6.02
CA TYR A 108 8.08 -20.33 -4.83
C TYR A 108 8.05 -21.81 -5.27
N ARG A 109 8.27 -22.77 -4.36
CA ARG A 109 8.20 -24.20 -4.67
C ARG A 109 6.82 -24.57 -5.19
N LEU A 110 6.75 -25.45 -6.19
CA LEU A 110 5.49 -25.85 -6.82
C LEU A 110 5.07 -27.26 -6.41
N SER A 111 3.77 -27.46 -6.25
CA SER A 111 3.18 -28.79 -6.14
C SER A 111 3.34 -29.55 -7.47
N PRO A 112 3.28 -30.89 -7.47
CA PRO A 112 3.42 -31.67 -8.71
C PRO A 112 2.35 -31.29 -9.74
N ASP A 113 2.74 -31.15 -11.00
CA ASP A 113 1.79 -30.98 -12.10
C ASP A 113 1.05 -32.30 -12.38
N ILE A 114 -0.21 -32.35 -11.97
CA ILE A 114 -1.10 -33.50 -12.16
C ILE A 114 -2.12 -33.29 -13.27
N SER A 115 -1.95 -32.27 -14.12
CA SER A 115 -2.87 -31.98 -15.23
C SER A 115 -2.95 -33.14 -16.25
N GLY A 116 -1.90 -33.95 -16.35
CA GLY A 116 -1.81 -35.10 -17.26
C GLY A 116 -2.11 -36.48 -16.65
N ASN A 117 -2.06 -36.65 -15.32
CA ASN A 117 -2.30 -37.94 -14.63
C ASN A 117 -2.79 -37.68 -13.19
N CYS A 118 -3.92 -38.29 -12.80
CA CYS A 118 -4.77 -37.72 -11.76
C CYS A 118 -4.65 -38.29 -10.34
N CYS A 119 -3.94 -39.41 -10.16
CA CYS A 119 -4.58 -40.42 -9.32
C CYS A 119 -3.85 -40.75 -8.00
N ASP A 120 -2.53 -40.55 -7.88
CA ASP A 120 -1.81 -40.68 -6.60
C ASP A 120 -1.02 -39.40 -6.26
N PHE A 121 -1.17 -38.94 -5.02
CA PHE A 121 -0.35 -37.86 -4.49
C PHE A 121 0.89 -38.43 -3.79
N ASP A 122 2.07 -37.92 -4.14
CA ASP A 122 3.27 -38.15 -3.33
C ASP A 122 3.03 -37.55 -1.93
N PRO A 123 3.15 -38.32 -0.84
CA PRO A 123 2.97 -37.81 0.52
C PRO A 123 4.04 -36.79 0.93
N PHE A 124 5.19 -36.76 0.23
CA PHE A 124 6.27 -35.80 0.43
C PHE A 124 6.25 -34.64 -0.58
N ARG A 125 5.18 -34.51 -1.36
CA ARG A 125 5.04 -33.41 -2.32
C ARG A 125 5.09 -32.05 -1.63
N VAL A 126 5.52 -31.04 -2.37
CA VAL A 126 5.33 -29.63 -2.00
C VAL A 126 3.85 -29.34 -1.87
N ARG A 127 3.45 -28.86 -0.68
CA ARG A 127 2.08 -28.46 -0.35
C ARG A 127 2.12 -27.50 0.83
N ALA A 128 0.98 -26.95 1.23
CA ALA A 128 0.89 -26.11 2.40
C ALA A 128 1.52 -26.79 3.63
N PRO A 129 2.41 -26.09 4.37
CA PRO A 129 2.67 -24.65 4.28
C PRO A 129 3.85 -24.23 3.39
N ASP A 130 4.43 -25.08 2.55
CA ASP A 130 5.65 -24.78 1.77
C ASP A 130 5.52 -23.49 0.95
N HIS A 131 4.45 -23.34 0.17
CA HIS A 131 4.25 -22.18 -0.73
C HIS A 131 4.23 -20.84 0.03
N ILE A 132 3.50 -20.77 1.14
CA ILE A 132 3.40 -19.54 1.95
C ILE A 132 4.68 -19.30 2.75
N SER A 133 5.39 -20.37 3.14
CA SER A 133 6.69 -20.26 3.81
C SER A 133 7.73 -19.67 2.87
N ASP A 134 7.74 -20.06 1.60
CA ASP A 134 8.62 -19.51 0.57
C ASP A 134 8.33 -18.02 0.31
N LEU A 135 7.05 -17.63 0.19
CA LEU A 135 6.68 -16.21 0.09
C LEU A 135 7.13 -15.42 1.33
N ALA A 136 6.94 -15.97 2.53
CA ALA A 136 7.38 -15.34 3.76
C ALA A 136 8.90 -15.16 3.81
N GLU A 137 9.66 -16.17 3.38
CA GLU A 137 11.11 -16.11 3.29
C GLU A 137 11.58 -15.07 2.26
N ALA A 138 10.96 -14.99 1.09
CA ALA A 138 11.24 -13.97 0.08
C ALA A 138 11.00 -12.54 0.62
N ILE A 139 9.88 -12.32 1.33
CA ILE A 139 9.60 -11.03 2.01
C ILE A 139 10.66 -10.76 3.08
N GLY A 140 11.02 -11.78 3.85
CA GLY A 140 12.11 -11.73 4.83
C GLY A 140 13.43 -11.29 4.24
N TRP A 141 13.81 -11.89 3.12
CA TRP A 141 15.01 -11.56 2.39
C TRP A 141 14.97 -10.12 1.90
N LEU A 142 13.87 -9.68 1.29
CA LEU A 142 13.70 -8.28 0.86
C LEU A 142 13.82 -7.31 2.04
N SER A 143 13.23 -7.64 3.19
CA SER A 143 13.34 -6.83 4.41
C SER A 143 14.79 -6.66 4.87
N ARG A 144 15.69 -7.61 4.63
CA ARG A 144 17.07 -7.58 5.09
C ARG A 144 18.06 -7.08 4.02
N HIS A 145 17.73 -7.28 2.74
CA HIS A 145 18.69 -7.17 1.64
C HIS A 145 18.28 -6.21 0.52
N ALA A 146 17.08 -5.64 0.51
CA ALA A 146 16.65 -4.76 -0.57
C ALA A 146 17.38 -3.40 -0.60
N ALA A 147 17.87 -2.90 0.53
CA ALA A 147 18.48 -1.57 0.63
C ALA A 147 19.72 -1.37 -0.28
N PRO A 148 20.68 -2.31 -0.36
CA PRO A 148 21.75 -2.27 -1.36
C PRO A 148 21.29 -2.17 -2.83
N TYR A 149 20.09 -2.67 -3.14
CA TYR A 149 19.48 -2.58 -4.47
C TYR A 149 18.66 -1.29 -4.67
N GLY A 150 18.63 -0.41 -3.66
CA GLY A 150 17.85 0.83 -3.67
C GLY A 150 16.39 0.67 -3.23
N GLY A 151 15.99 -0.52 -2.76
CA GLY A 151 14.65 -0.79 -2.23
C GLY A 151 14.52 -0.41 -0.76
N ASP A 152 13.34 0.09 -0.37
CA ASP A 152 12.99 0.44 1.00
C ASP A 152 12.29 -0.75 1.68
N PRO A 153 12.97 -1.46 2.60
CA PRO A 153 12.41 -2.64 3.25
C PRO A 153 11.18 -2.34 4.11
N ASP A 154 10.93 -1.07 4.48
CA ASP A 154 9.79 -0.68 5.32
C ASP A 154 8.55 -0.29 4.50
N ARG A 155 8.63 -0.32 3.17
CA ARG A 155 7.53 0.06 2.27
C ARG A 155 7.30 -0.98 1.18
N ILE A 156 6.65 -2.08 1.55
CA ILE A 156 6.35 -3.23 0.68
C ILE A 156 4.86 -3.26 0.34
N VAL A 157 4.52 -3.39 -0.94
CA VAL A 157 3.15 -3.71 -1.40
C VAL A 157 3.18 -5.07 -2.09
N LEU A 158 2.28 -5.97 -1.69
CA LEU A 158 2.18 -7.31 -2.28
C LEU A 158 1.13 -7.32 -3.39
N ILE A 159 1.43 -7.97 -4.51
CA ILE A 159 0.50 -8.19 -5.62
C ILE A 159 0.61 -9.65 -6.02
N GLY A 160 -0.53 -10.33 -6.12
CA GLY A 160 -0.55 -11.73 -6.56
C GLY A 160 -1.67 -11.97 -7.55
N HIS A 161 -1.48 -12.96 -8.43
CA HIS A 161 -2.52 -13.46 -9.34
C HIS A 161 -2.89 -14.90 -9.04
N SER A 162 -4.19 -15.23 -9.09
CA SER A 162 -4.68 -16.61 -8.94
C SER A 162 -4.17 -17.28 -7.65
N ALA A 163 -3.43 -18.39 -7.74
CA ALA A 163 -2.73 -19.01 -6.61
C ALA A 163 -1.83 -18.01 -5.85
N GLY A 164 -1.09 -17.16 -6.54
CA GLY A 164 -0.31 -16.09 -5.92
C GLY A 164 -1.18 -15.03 -5.22
N ALA A 165 -2.40 -14.77 -5.72
CA ALA A 165 -3.35 -13.88 -5.05
C ALA A 165 -3.84 -14.48 -3.72
N GLN A 166 -4.02 -15.81 -3.66
CA GLN A 166 -4.32 -16.52 -2.42
C GLN A 166 -3.14 -16.38 -1.43
N LEU A 167 -1.90 -16.58 -1.88
CA LEU A 167 -0.70 -16.48 -1.04
C LEU A 167 -0.51 -15.07 -0.45
N VAL A 168 -0.59 -14.02 -1.27
CA VAL A 168 -0.46 -12.65 -0.76
C VAL A 168 -1.62 -12.26 0.15
N SER A 169 -2.80 -12.83 -0.08
CA SER A 169 -3.95 -12.62 0.81
C SER A 169 -3.75 -13.28 2.16
N LEU A 170 -3.20 -14.50 2.20
CA LEU A 170 -2.85 -15.18 3.45
C LEU A 170 -1.72 -14.45 4.19
N ALA A 171 -0.70 -13.98 3.45
CA ALA A 171 0.40 -13.19 4.01
C ALA A 171 -0.08 -11.87 4.63
N GLY A 172 -1.03 -11.18 3.96
CA GLY A 172 -1.59 -9.92 4.43
C GLY A 172 -2.54 -10.04 5.62
N THR A 173 -3.27 -11.15 5.73
CA THR A 173 -4.25 -11.38 6.82
C THR A 173 -3.71 -12.19 7.98
N SER A 174 -2.55 -12.84 7.82
CA SER A 174 -1.91 -13.61 8.89
C SER A 174 -0.50 -13.11 9.16
N PRO A 175 -0.35 -12.11 10.05
CA PRO A 175 0.94 -11.53 10.43
C PRO A 175 1.97 -12.54 10.98
N ALA A 176 1.53 -13.75 11.35
CA ALA A 176 2.41 -14.81 11.79
C ALA A 176 3.35 -15.30 10.68
N TRP A 177 2.89 -15.37 9.43
CA TRP A 177 3.73 -15.78 8.30
C TRP A 177 4.84 -14.77 8.02
N ILE A 178 4.50 -13.47 7.97
CA ILE A 178 5.48 -12.41 7.79
C ILE A 178 6.56 -12.44 8.89
N ARG A 179 6.15 -12.67 10.15
CA ARG A 179 7.10 -12.85 11.26
C ARG A 179 7.96 -14.11 11.12
N GLY A 180 7.39 -15.20 10.60
CA GLY A 180 8.11 -16.45 10.32
C GLY A 180 9.26 -16.26 9.33
N GLY A 181 9.05 -15.43 8.30
CA GLY A 181 10.11 -14.99 7.38
C GLY A 181 11.13 -14.01 7.99
N GLN A 182 10.98 -13.68 9.28
CA GLN A 182 11.78 -12.67 10.00
C GLN A 182 11.61 -11.25 9.44
N ALA A 183 10.42 -10.93 8.91
CA ALA A 183 10.00 -9.59 8.54
C ALA A 183 8.96 -9.05 9.55
N SER A 184 8.78 -7.73 9.54
CA SER A 184 7.75 -7.05 10.33
C SER A 184 6.47 -6.92 9.50
N PRO A 185 5.30 -7.35 10.01
CA PRO A 185 4.02 -7.18 9.32
C PRO A 185 3.70 -5.73 8.92
N LYS A 186 4.26 -4.74 9.64
CA LYS A 186 4.07 -3.31 9.34
C LYS A 186 4.76 -2.85 8.05
N GLN A 187 5.68 -3.64 7.53
CA GLN A 187 6.38 -3.35 6.28
C GLN A 187 5.45 -3.58 5.08
N VAL A 188 4.42 -4.43 5.23
CA VAL A 188 3.37 -4.64 4.23
C VAL A 188 2.34 -3.51 4.34
N LEU A 189 2.36 -2.62 3.36
CA LEU A 189 1.52 -1.41 3.31
C LEU A 189 0.14 -1.67 2.69
N GLY A 190 0.02 -2.70 1.87
CA GLY A 190 -1.21 -3.09 1.21
C GLY A 190 -1.04 -4.35 0.36
N VAL A 191 -2.17 -4.94 -0.02
CA VAL A 191 -2.24 -6.17 -0.82
C VAL A 191 -3.14 -5.96 -2.03
N VAL A 192 -2.70 -6.41 -3.19
CA VAL A 192 -3.53 -6.47 -4.40
C VAL A 192 -3.74 -7.94 -4.75
N SER A 193 -4.99 -8.38 -4.64
CA SER A 193 -5.43 -9.73 -4.97
C SER A 193 -6.06 -9.73 -6.36
N LEU A 194 -5.34 -10.28 -7.34
CA LEU A 194 -5.83 -10.42 -8.70
C LEU A 194 -6.49 -11.79 -8.87
N ASP A 195 -7.81 -11.78 -8.77
CA ASP A 195 -8.71 -12.74 -9.39
C ASP A 195 -8.65 -14.16 -8.82
N THR A 196 -8.66 -14.27 -7.49
CA THR A 196 -8.87 -15.53 -6.75
C THR A 196 -10.21 -15.53 -6.03
N ASP A 197 -10.75 -16.73 -5.80
CA ASP A 197 -11.87 -17.05 -4.92
C ASP A 197 -11.45 -17.99 -3.77
N THR A 198 -10.21 -18.47 -3.77
CA THR A 198 -9.66 -19.41 -2.78
C THR A 198 -9.32 -18.72 -1.45
N PHE A 199 -10.25 -17.95 -0.89
CA PHE A 199 -10.11 -17.33 0.44
C PHE A 199 -10.54 -18.26 1.58
N ASP A 200 -11.36 -19.25 1.26
CA ASP A 200 -11.78 -20.34 2.14
C ASP A 200 -11.39 -21.68 1.48
N VAL A 201 -10.25 -22.23 1.90
CA VAL A 201 -9.70 -23.48 1.36
C VAL A 201 -10.61 -24.67 1.68
N ALA A 202 -11.27 -24.68 2.84
CA ALA A 202 -12.16 -25.76 3.22
C ALA A 202 -13.42 -25.77 2.36
N ALA A 203 -13.99 -24.59 2.09
CA ALA A 203 -15.11 -24.45 1.18
C ALA A 203 -14.74 -24.86 -0.25
N GLU A 204 -13.58 -24.42 -0.76
CA GLU A 204 -13.10 -24.81 -2.10
C GLU A 204 -12.90 -26.32 -2.19
N ALA A 205 -12.23 -26.92 -1.20
CA ALA A 205 -11.98 -28.36 -1.17
C ALA A 205 -13.26 -29.22 -1.14
N ALA A 206 -14.39 -28.65 -0.68
CA ALA A 206 -15.68 -29.31 -0.58
C ALA A 206 -16.63 -29.03 -1.77
N ASP A 207 -16.54 -27.86 -2.40
CA ASP A 207 -17.50 -27.39 -3.42
C ASP A 207 -17.06 -27.66 -4.87
N SER A 208 -15.77 -27.89 -5.15
CA SER A 208 -15.34 -28.18 -6.52
C SER A 208 -15.68 -29.62 -6.96
N SER A 209 -15.81 -29.83 -8.28
CA SER A 209 -15.86 -31.19 -8.84
C SER A 209 -14.65 -32.01 -8.36
N PRO A 210 -14.74 -33.34 -8.21
CA PRO A 210 -13.64 -34.14 -7.67
C PRO A 210 -12.29 -33.93 -8.38
N LEU A 211 -12.30 -33.67 -9.69
CA LEU A 211 -11.08 -33.36 -10.44
C LEU A 211 -10.55 -31.94 -10.16
N GLN A 212 -11.42 -30.94 -10.09
CA GLN A 212 -11.02 -29.56 -9.81
C GLN A 212 -10.53 -29.40 -8.37
N ALA A 213 -11.22 -30.01 -7.41
CA ALA A 213 -10.83 -30.02 -6.00
C ALA A 213 -9.47 -30.72 -5.85
N ARG A 214 -9.25 -31.84 -6.55
CA ARG A 214 -7.94 -32.51 -6.59
C ARG A 214 -6.83 -31.59 -7.07
N MET A 215 -7.05 -30.92 -8.20
CA MET A 215 -6.01 -30.08 -8.84
C MET A 215 -5.69 -28.81 -8.07
N LEU A 216 -6.71 -28.08 -7.60
CA LEU A 216 -6.53 -26.74 -7.04
C LEU A 216 -6.49 -26.69 -5.52
N ALA A 217 -7.18 -27.62 -4.85
CA ALA A 217 -7.26 -27.65 -3.39
C ALA A 217 -6.41 -28.77 -2.80
N TRP A 218 -6.67 -30.04 -3.12
CA TRP A 218 -6.05 -31.17 -2.41
C TRP A 218 -4.57 -31.32 -2.72
N ASN A 219 -4.14 -31.05 -3.96
CA ASN A 219 -2.72 -31.08 -4.31
C ASN A 219 -1.93 -30.05 -3.47
N ALA A 220 -2.45 -28.82 -3.40
CA ALA A 220 -1.78 -27.68 -2.77
C ALA A 220 -1.96 -27.62 -1.25
N PHE A 221 -3.10 -28.05 -0.69
CA PHE A 221 -3.43 -27.86 0.73
C PHE A 221 -3.64 -29.16 1.51
N GLY A 222 -3.64 -30.31 0.83
CA GLY A 222 -3.84 -31.63 1.43
C GLY A 222 -5.22 -32.23 1.10
N THR A 223 -5.28 -33.56 0.96
CA THR A 223 -6.55 -34.29 0.78
C THR A 223 -7.39 -34.27 2.07
N PRO A 224 -8.68 -34.62 2.01
CA PRO A 224 -9.51 -34.75 3.22
C PRO A 224 -8.91 -35.72 4.27
N GLU A 225 -8.28 -36.81 3.83
CA GLU A 225 -7.62 -37.77 4.72
C GLU A 225 -6.37 -37.16 5.38
N GLU A 226 -5.58 -36.39 4.61
CA GLU A 226 -4.40 -35.70 5.13
C GLU A 226 -4.79 -34.56 6.08
N GLU A 227 -5.90 -33.87 5.83
CA GLU A 227 -6.49 -32.84 6.69
C GLU A 227 -6.99 -33.42 8.02
N ALA A 228 -7.57 -34.62 8.00
CA ALA A 228 -8.02 -35.31 9.21
C ALA A 228 -6.85 -35.70 10.16
N VAL A 229 -5.65 -35.88 9.62
CA VAL A 229 -4.44 -36.22 10.38
C VAL A 229 -3.72 -34.96 10.88
N GLU A 230 -3.55 -33.97 10.00
CA GLU A 230 -2.90 -32.70 10.32
C GLU A 230 -3.71 -31.57 9.68
N PRO A 231 -4.57 -30.89 10.46
CA PRO A 231 -5.43 -29.84 9.93
C PRO A 231 -4.66 -28.62 9.42
N ARG A 232 -4.93 -28.22 8.17
CA ARG A 232 -4.26 -27.14 7.44
C ARG A 232 -5.25 -26.17 6.83
N TRP A 233 -6.41 -26.63 6.37
CA TRP A 233 -7.30 -25.84 5.52
C TRP A 233 -7.67 -24.50 6.16
N ASP A 234 -8.11 -24.50 7.42
CA ASP A 234 -8.44 -23.26 8.14
C ASP A 234 -7.23 -22.31 8.28
N ARG A 235 -6.04 -22.89 8.55
CA ARG A 235 -4.79 -22.12 8.65
C ARG A 235 -4.38 -21.51 7.32
N MET A 236 -4.80 -22.11 6.21
CA MET A 236 -4.54 -21.66 4.84
C MET A 236 -5.67 -20.84 4.23
N SER A 237 -6.77 -20.58 4.95
CA SER A 237 -7.91 -19.77 4.51
C SER A 237 -7.77 -18.30 4.91
N PRO A 238 -7.36 -17.37 4.02
CA PRO A 238 -7.25 -15.93 4.35
C PRO A 238 -8.47 -15.35 5.06
N ILE A 239 -9.68 -15.77 4.69
CA ILE A 239 -10.92 -15.19 5.23
C ILE A 239 -11.11 -15.45 6.73
N LEU A 240 -10.49 -16.52 7.26
CA LEU A 240 -10.57 -16.85 8.68
C LEU A 240 -9.61 -16.01 9.53
N HIS A 241 -8.58 -15.41 8.92
CA HIS A 241 -7.60 -14.56 9.60
C HIS A 241 -7.90 -13.06 9.45
N ALA A 242 -8.67 -12.68 8.42
CA ALA A 242 -9.00 -11.30 8.10
C ALA A 242 -9.61 -10.50 9.27
N ASP A 243 -9.00 -9.36 9.57
CA ASP A 243 -9.39 -8.41 10.61
C ASP A 243 -9.33 -6.96 10.10
N PRO A 244 -10.17 -6.03 10.59
CA PRO A 244 -10.12 -4.61 10.20
C PRO A 244 -8.82 -3.85 10.51
N THR A 245 -7.87 -4.46 11.21
CA THR A 245 -6.53 -3.91 11.48
C THR A 245 -5.46 -4.40 10.52
N ASP A 246 -5.79 -5.33 9.62
CA ASP A 246 -4.91 -5.78 8.55
C ASP A 246 -4.59 -4.63 7.56
N PRO A 247 -3.54 -4.76 6.72
CA PRO A 247 -3.29 -3.84 5.62
C PRO A 247 -4.52 -3.67 4.72
N GLU A 248 -4.61 -2.55 3.99
CA GLU A 248 -5.69 -2.39 3.00
C GLU A 248 -5.49 -3.37 1.83
N PHE A 249 -6.60 -3.80 1.24
CA PHE A 249 -6.66 -4.70 0.08
C PHE A 249 -7.36 -4.04 -1.10
N LEU A 250 -6.83 -4.25 -2.30
CA LEU A 250 -7.56 -4.10 -3.55
C LEU A 250 -7.78 -5.47 -4.17
N PHE A 251 -9.02 -5.74 -4.56
CA PHE A 251 -9.39 -6.94 -5.29
C PHE A 251 -9.71 -6.57 -6.74
N VAL A 252 -9.09 -7.25 -7.70
CA VAL A 252 -9.47 -7.16 -9.12
C VAL A 252 -9.93 -8.54 -9.54
N THR A 253 -11.12 -8.65 -10.14
CA THR A 253 -11.72 -9.94 -10.48
C THR A 253 -12.57 -9.85 -11.75
N GLN A 254 -12.82 -10.99 -12.39
CA GLN A 254 -13.73 -11.05 -13.54
C GLN A 254 -15.14 -10.55 -13.17
N SER A 255 -15.64 -9.56 -13.90
CA SER A 255 -17.02 -9.05 -13.73
C SER A 255 -18.08 -10.04 -14.19
N THR A 256 -17.71 -11.00 -15.03
CA THR A 256 -18.59 -12.02 -15.61
C THR A 256 -18.76 -13.26 -14.73
N LYS A 257 -18.09 -13.31 -13.56
CA LYS A 257 -18.13 -14.43 -12.60
C LYS A 257 -18.74 -13.99 -11.26
N PRO A 258 -20.09 -14.07 -11.09
CA PRO A 258 -20.76 -13.59 -9.88
C PRO A 258 -20.27 -14.25 -8.60
N GLY A 259 -19.96 -15.56 -8.62
CA GLY A 259 -19.42 -16.28 -7.47
C GLY A 259 -18.08 -15.69 -7.00
N ARG A 260 -17.14 -15.46 -7.93
CA ARG A 260 -15.85 -14.86 -7.60
C ARG A 260 -15.97 -13.40 -7.16
N MET A 261 -16.86 -12.63 -7.79
CA MET A 261 -17.20 -11.30 -7.30
C MET A 261 -17.70 -11.33 -5.85
N ALA A 262 -18.61 -12.26 -5.53
CA ALA A 262 -19.15 -12.40 -4.18
C ALA A 262 -18.07 -12.82 -3.17
N ALA A 263 -17.16 -13.74 -3.53
CA ALA A 263 -16.05 -14.15 -2.69
C ALA A 263 -15.12 -12.96 -2.34
N ASN A 264 -14.73 -12.17 -3.35
CA ASN A 264 -13.90 -10.97 -3.16
C ASN A 264 -14.62 -9.89 -2.34
N GLN A 265 -15.92 -9.69 -2.55
CA GLN A 265 -16.74 -8.77 -1.74
C GLN A 265 -16.87 -9.24 -0.29
N GLY A 266 -17.01 -10.54 -0.06
CA GLY A 266 -17.03 -11.15 1.28
C GLY A 266 -15.72 -10.92 2.01
N MET A 267 -14.59 -11.16 1.34
CA MET A 267 -13.25 -10.90 1.88
C MET A 267 -13.05 -9.42 2.22
N ALA A 268 -13.39 -8.51 1.30
CA ALA A 268 -13.34 -7.07 1.55
C ALA A 268 -14.19 -6.64 2.76
N THR A 269 -15.39 -7.20 2.90
CA THR A 269 -16.27 -6.94 4.05
C THR A 269 -15.67 -7.44 5.35
N LYS A 270 -15.04 -8.62 5.35
CA LYS A 270 -14.38 -9.21 6.52
C LYS A 270 -13.22 -8.36 7.01
N LEU A 271 -12.46 -7.77 6.08
CA LEU A 271 -11.41 -6.77 6.32
C LEU A 271 -11.97 -5.39 6.77
N GLY A 272 -13.28 -5.23 6.90
CA GLY A 272 -13.90 -3.95 7.26
C GLY A 272 -13.82 -2.87 6.17
N GLN A 273 -13.53 -3.25 4.93
CA GLN A 273 -13.48 -2.35 3.78
C GLN A 273 -14.83 -2.24 3.09
N ASP A 274 -15.06 -1.14 2.36
CA ASP A 274 -16.23 -1.00 1.50
C ASP A 274 -16.01 -1.75 0.18
N PRO A 275 -16.76 -2.83 -0.11
CA PRO A 275 -16.58 -3.61 -1.34
C PRO A 275 -16.80 -2.79 -2.60
N ALA A 276 -17.63 -1.74 -2.57
CA ALA A 276 -17.89 -0.89 -3.73
C ALA A 276 -16.66 -0.10 -4.20
N THR A 277 -15.65 0.06 -3.33
CA THR A 277 -14.41 0.79 -3.64
C THR A 277 -13.19 -0.12 -3.69
N SER A 278 -13.21 -1.24 -2.97
CA SER A 278 -12.09 -2.18 -2.84
C SER A 278 -12.18 -3.38 -3.77
N VAL A 279 -13.34 -3.65 -4.41
CA VAL A 279 -13.50 -4.73 -5.40
C VAL A 279 -13.77 -4.15 -6.79
N VAL A 280 -12.88 -4.44 -7.73
CA VAL A 280 -12.92 -3.96 -9.12
C VAL A 280 -13.26 -5.14 -10.03
N GLY A 281 -14.48 -5.14 -10.57
CA GLY A 281 -14.88 -6.08 -11.61
C GLY A 281 -14.39 -5.61 -12.98
N VAL A 282 -13.65 -6.44 -13.71
CA VAL A 282 -13.11 -6.14 -15.05
C VAL A 282 -13.62 -7.11 -16.11
N PRO A 283 -13.80 -6.67 -17.37
CA PRO A 283 -14.38 -7.49 -18.45
C PRO A 283 -13.34 -8.43 -19.08
N TYR A 284 -12.46 -9.01 -18.26
CA TYR A 284 -11.38 -9.89 -18.66
C TYR A 284 -11.62 -11.30 -18.12
N ASP A 285 -11.05 -12.30 -18.78
CA ASP A 285 -10.94 -13.64 -18.22
C ASP A 285 -9.76 -13.74 -17.25
N HIS A 286 -9.55 -14.93 -16.70
CA HIS A 286 -8.59 -15.15 -15.62
C HIS A 286 -7.15 -14.80 -16.00
N GLU A 287 -6.72 -15.18 -17.20
CA GLU A 287 -5.35 -14.98 -17.67
C GLU A 287 -5.17 -13.61 -18.33
N THR A 288 -6.24 -13.03 -18.85
CA THR A 288 -6.21 -11.67 -19.41
C THR A 288 -5.99 -10.65 -18.30
N ILE A 289 -6.57 -10.82 -17.11
CA ILE A 289 -6.25 -10.00 -15.92
C ILE A 289 -4.74 -10.02 -15.64
N ASN A 290 -4.15 -11.21 -15.57
CA ASN A 290 -2.70 -11.34 -15.42
C ASN A 290 -1.94 -10.62 -16.54
N THR A 291 -2.35 -10.79 -17.80
CA THR A 291 -1.61 -10.25 -18.95
C THR A 291 -1.74 -8.73 -19.11
N MET A 292 -2.89 -8.15 -18.76
CA MET A 292 -3.22 -6.75 -19.04
C MET A 292 -2.62 -5.76 -18.04
N LEU A 293 -2.27 -6.18 -16.82
CA LEU A 293 -1.67 -5.29 -15.85
C LEU A 293 -0.37 -4.62 -16.38
N GLY A 294 -0.40 -3.29 -16.48
CA GLY A 294 0.68 -2.46 -17.01
C GLY A 294 0.79 -2.44 -18.54
N SER A 295 -0.10 -3.16 -19.24
CA SER A 295 -0.13 -3.18 -20.70
C SER A 295 -0.66 -1.85 -21.23
N PRO A 296 -0.05 -1.26 -22.28
CA PRO A 296 -0.64 -0.11 -22.97
C PRO A 296 -1.97 -0.44 -23.66
N ASN A 297 -2.29 -1.75 -23.80
CA ASN A 297 -3.53 -2.23 -24.38
C ASN A 297 -4.62 -2.53 -23.33
N ASP A 298 -4.37 -2.28 -22.04
CA ASP A 298 -5.41 -2.36 -21.02
C ASP A 298 -6.49 -1.31 -21.30
N SER A 299 -7.62 -1.81 -21.80
CA SER A 299 -8.82 -1.04 -22.11
C SER A 299 -9.81 -0.98 -20.94
N SER A 300 -9.49 -1.67 -19.83
CA SER A 300 -10.28 -1.67 -18.61
C SER A 300 -9.79 -0.59 -17.64
N VAL A 301 -10.21 -0.69 -16.38
CA VAL A 301 -9.72 0.14 -15.28
C VAL A 301 -8.66 -0.56 -14.43
N GLU A 302 -8.30 -1.81 -14.73
CA GLU A 302 -7.40 -2.64 -13.92
C GLU A 302 -6.10 -1.92 -13.56
N THR A 303 -5.30 -1.56 -14.57
CA THR A 303 -3.97 -0.97 -14.36
C THR A 303 -4.06 0.35 -13.61
N ALA A 304 -5.06 1.18 -13.94
CA ALA A 304 -5.26 2.46 -13.28
C ALA A 304 -5.59 2.27 -11.79
N ARG A 305 -6.50 1.34 -11.46
CA ARG A 305 -6.91 1.07 -10.09
C ARG A 305 -5.82 0.45 -9.25
N VAL A 306 -5.07 -0.50 -9.81
CA VAL A 306 -3.89 -1.08 -9.14
C VAL A 306 -2.84 0.00 -8.89
N SER A 307 -2.54 0.84 -9.89
CA SER A 307 -1.55 1.92 -9.76
C SER A 307 -1.96 2.95 -8.72
N GLU A 308 -3.23 3.37 -8.70
CA GLU A 308 -3.77 4.31 -7.70
C GLU A 308 -3.68 3.73 -6.28
N PHE A 309 -4.06 2.46 -6.11
CA PHE A 309 -4.00 1.78 -4.82
C PHE A 309 -2.56 1.67 -4.30
N VAL A 310 -1.62 1.21 -5.13
CA VAL A 310 -0.21 1.07 -4.75
C VAL A 310 0.37 2.43 -4.36
N GLN A 311 0.14 3.47 -5.19
CA GLN A 311 0.59 4.83 -4.89
C GLN A 311 -0.01 5.36 -3.58
N SER A 312 -1.30 5.08 -3.34
CA SER A 312 -2.00 5.44 -2.11
C SER A 312 -1.40 4.75 -0.89
N ALA A 313 -1.22 3.42 -0.93
CA ALA A 313 -0.63 2.65 0.16
C ALA A 313 0.78 3.15 0.53
N VAL A 314 1.62 3.38 -0.49
CA VAL A 314 2.96 3.96 -0.34
C VAL A 314 2.91 5.39 0.21
N ALA A 315 1.96 6.21 -0.25
CA ALA A 315 1.81 7.58 0.21
C ALA A 315 1.28 7.68 1.65
N ASP A 316 0.55 6.66 2.11
CA ASP A 316 -0.06 6.59 3.44
C ASP A 316 0.84 5.92 4.49
N ALA A 317 1.94 5.27 4.07
CA ALA A 317 2.91 4.60 4.93
C ALA A 317 3.49 5.51 6.04
N GLU A 318 3.71 6.78 5.71
CA GLU A 318 4.15 7.80 6.65
C GLU A 318 2.94 8.47 7.32
N PRO A 319 2.75 8.30 8.65
CA PRO A 319 1.55 8.75 9.33
C PRO A 319 1.27 10.25 9.13
N ALA A 320 0.15 10.56 8.48
CA ALA A 320 -0.34 11.92 8.41
C ALA A 320 -0.73 12.39 9.83
N GLY A 321 -0.14 13.50 10.26
CA GLY A 321 -0.36 14.05 11.59
C GLY A 321 -0.84 15.51 11.57
N VAL A 322 -1.29 15.97 12.75
CA VAL A 322 -1.70 17.37 12.96
C VAL A 322 -1.04 17.92 14.20
N ARG A 323 -0.32 19.03 14.03
CA ARG A 323 0.25 19.82 15.12
C ARG A 323 -0.50 21.14 15.26
N PHE A 324 -1.02 21.44 16.45
CA PHE A 324 -1.62 22.74 16.73
C PHE A 324 -0.54 23.81 16.93
N THR A 325 -0.60 24.88 16.14
CA THR A 325 0.28 26.05 16.27
C THR A 325 -0.39 27.19 17.03
N LYS A 326 -1.73 27.22 17.08
CA LYS A 326 -2.50 28.13 17.95
C LYS A 326 -3.80 27.47 18.39
N ARG A 327 -4.02 27.44 19.70
CA ARG A 327 -5.26 26.95 20.32
C ARG A 327 -5.85 28.00 21.26
N PRO A 328 -7.18 28.04 21.44
CA PRO A 328 -7.79 28.86 22.47
C PRO A 328 -7.32 28.42 23.85
N ALA A 329 -7.30 29.35 24.81
CA ALA A 329 -7.21 29.01 26.22
C ALA A 329 -8.38 28.08 26.60
N GLY A 330 -8.16 27.21 27.60
CA GLY A 330 -9.21 26.30 28.10
C GLY A 330 -10.47 27.04 28.57
N ARG A 331 -10.34 28.31 28.96
CA ARG A 331 -11.45 29.24 29.19
C ARG A 331 -11.31 30.49 28.34
N VAL A 332 -12.30 30.79 27.51
CA VAL A 332 -12.36 31.97 26.64
C VAL A 332 -13.43 32.93 27.15
N MET A 333 -13.04 34.14 27.51
CA MET A 333 -13.95 35.12 28.11
C MET A 333 -14.69 35.95 27.05
N VAL A 334 -15.97 36.25 27.30
CA VAL A 334 -16.76 37.24 26.58
C VAL A 334 -17.32 38.25 27.57
N LYS A 335 -16.92 39.51 27.44
CA LYS A 335 -17.50 40.60 28.23
C LYS A 335 -18.83 41.02 27.62
N VAL A 336 -19.88 41.05 28.43
CA VAL A 336 -21.21 41.53 28.04
C VAL A 336 -21.54 42.79 28.84
N LYS A 337 -21.88 43.88 28.15
CA LYS A 337 -22.33 45.12 28.79
C LYS A 337 -23.62 44.88 29.57
N ARG A 338 -23.73 45.52 30.74
CA ARG A 338 -24.95 45.55 31.55
C ARG A 338 -26.06 46.20 30.73
N ARG A 339 -27.28 45.64 30.77
CA ARG A 339 -28.48 46.24 30.16
C ARG A 339 -29.40 46.83 31.23
N ALA A 340 -30.38 47.63 30.81
CA ALA A 340 -31.33 48.32 31.68
C ALA A 340 -31.99 47.41 32.72
N THR A 341 -32.28 46.15 32.38
CA THR A 341 -32.87 45.17 33.31
C THR A 341 -31.98 43.95 33.56
N ARG A 342 -32.14 43.32 34.74
CA ARG A 342 -31.49 42.02 35.07
C ARG A 342 -31.88 40.93 34.07
N LYS A 343 -33.15 40.87 33.66
CA LYS A 343 -33.67 39.93 32.65
C LYS A 343 -33.00 40.12 31.29
N ALA A 344 -32.89 41.37 30.82
CA ALA A 344 -32.20 41.69 29.57
C ALA A 344 -30.70 41.34 29.63
N THR A 345 -30.05 41.58 30.77
CA THR A 345 -28.63 41.23 30.97
C THR A 345 -28.42 39.71 30.97
N ARG A 346 -29.27 38.91 31.64
CA ARG A 346 -29.22 37.43 31.59
C ARG A 346 -29.45 36.90 30.16
N LYS A 347 -30.42 37.48 29.42
CA LYS A 347 -30.67 37.13 28.01
C LYS A 347 -29.45 37.42 27.14
N ALA A 348 -28.78 38.56 27.36
CA ALA A 348 -27.55 38.91 26.64
C ALA A 348 -26.37 37.98 26.96
N LEU A 349 -26.20 37.58 28.22
CA LEU A 349 -25.16 36.61 28.63
C LEU A 349 -25.38 35.23 27.97
N ARG A 350 -26.62 34.74 27.92
CA ARG A 350 -26.95 33.46 27.25
C ARG A 350 -26.75 33.52 25.73
N ARG A 351 -26.92 34.69 25.12
CA ARG A 351 -26.73 34.93 23.68
C ARG A 351 -25.31 35.38 23.33
N ALA A 352 -24.40 35.49 24.29
CA ALA A 352 -23.05 35.93 24.04
C ALA A 352 -22.31 34.95 23.14
N VAL A 353 -21.67 35.47 22.10
CA VAL A 353 -20.94 34.68 21.10
C VAL A 353 -19.50 35.16 21.02
N ARG A 354 -18.54 34.24 20.87
CA ARG A 354 -17.14 34.54 20.61
C ARG A 354 -16.67 33.89 19.32
N LYS A 355 -15.89 34.64 18.53
CA LYS A 355 -15.08 34.05 17.45
C LYS A 355 -13.87 33.37 18.09
N VAL A 356 -13.73 32.07 17.87
CA VAL A 356 -12.59 31.26 18.29
C VAL A 356 -11.88 30.77 17.03
N THR A 357 -10.56 30.92 17.00
CA THR A 357 -9.72 30.55 15.85
C THR A 357 -8.70 29.51 16.28
N PHE A 358 -8.58 28.46 15.46
CA PHE A 358 -7.62 27.38 15.58
C PHE A 358 -6.60 27.51 14.45
N ARG A 359 -5.31 27.41 14.77
CA ARG A 359 -4.25 27.21 13.79
C ARG A 359 -3.57 25.88 14.06
N PHE A 360 -3.39 25.13 13.00
CA PHE A 360 -2.72 23.85 12.98
C PHE A 360 -1.96 23.71 11.67
N ALA A 361 -1.00 22.79 11.64
CA ALA A 361 -0.22 22.42 10.48
C ALA A 361 -0.19 20.90 10.36
N GLY A 362 -0.04 20.41 9.13
CA GLY A 362 0.20 19.01 8.85
C GLY A 362 1.60 18.60 9.31
N THR A 363 1.74 17.35 9.71
CA THR A 363 3.04 16.68 9.91
C THR A 363 3.02 15.37 9.16
N GLY A 364 4.20 14.78 8.91
CA GLY A 364 4.30 13.61 8.02
C GLY A 364 3.75 13.98 6.65
N ARG A 365 2.90 13.10 6.08
CA ARG A 365 2.35 13.27 4.72
C ARG A 365 0.93 13.86 4.66
N ALA A 366 0.53 14.62 5.67
CA ALA A 366 -0.80 15.24 5.67
C ALA A 366 -1.03 16.17 4.45
N SER A 367 -1.97 15.80 3.57
CA SER A 367 -2.33 16.53 2.34
C SER A 367 -3.49 17.52 2.54
N GLY A 368 -4.27 17.32 3.60
CA GLY A 368 -5.47 18.10 3.89
C GLY A 368 -5.97 17.87 5.32
N PHE A 369 -7.13 18.44 5.64
CA PHE A 369 -7.74 18.29 6.96
C PHE A 369 -9.25 18.19 6.87
N GLN A 370 -9.82 17.41 7.79
CA GLN A 370 -11.24 17.50 8.12
C GLN A 370 -11.40 18.01 9.55
N CYS A 371 -12.34 18.93 9.73
CA CYS A 371 -12.62 19.56 11.00
C CYS A 371 -14.07 19.35 11.40
N ARG A 372 -14.31 19.24 12.70
CA ARG A 372 -15.64 19.45 13.28
C ARG A 372 -15.56 20.23 14.58
N ILE A 373 -16.68 20.85 14.92
CA ILE A 373 -16.89 21.49 16.21
C ILE A 373 -18.11 20.84 16.87
N ASP A 374 -17.93 20.42 18.11
CA ASP A 374 -18.93 19.75 18.93
C ASP A 374 -19.48 18.49 18.24
N GLY A 375 -20.81 18.30 18.23
CA GLY A 375 -21.45 17.13 17.63
C GLY A 375 -21.64 17.18 16.11
N LYS A 376 -21.09 18.20 15.42
CA LYS A 376 -21.26 18.32 13.96
C LYS A 376 -20.46 17.23 13.21
N PRO A 377 -20.92 16.83 12.00
CA PRO A 377 -20.14 15.95 11.15
C PRO A 377 -18.80 16.60 10.74
N PHE A 378 -17.84 15.76 10.38
CA PHE A 378 -16.58 16.22 9.80
C PHE A 378 -16.82 16.83 8.41
N SER A 379 -16.12 17.93 8.13
CA SER A 379 -16.05 18.49 6.77
C SER A 379 -14.64 18.98 6.47
N THR A 380 -14.28 18.99 5.18
CA THR A 380 -12.99 19.48 4.72
C THR A 380 -12.75 20.92 5.18
N CYS A 381 -11.55 21.21 5.66
CA CYS A 381 -11.20 22.50 6.24
C CYS A 381 -9.74 22.87 5.97
N ARG A 382 -9.42 24.16 6.14
CA ARG A 382 -8.06 24.70 6.08
C ARG A 382 -7.73 25.44 7.38
N SER A 383 -6.44 25.50 7.70
CA SER A 383 -5.90 26.33 8.78
C SER A 383 -5.55 27.72 8.25
N PRO A 384 -5.87 28.82 8.96
CA PRO A 384 -6.65 28.88 10.21
C PRO A 384 -8.13 28.58 10.02
N ARG A 385 -8.74 27.87 10.97
CA ARG A 385 -10.20 27.64 11.02
C ARG A 385 -10.85 28.42 12.16
N SER A 386 -11.97 29.10 11.89
CA SER A 386 -12.68 29.90 12.90
C SER A 386 -14.14 29.51 13.04
N TYR A 387 -14.67 29.60 14.27
CA TYR A 387 -16.08 29.36 14.59
C TYR A 387 -16.62 30.48 15.47
N ARG A 388 -17.90 30.86 15.27
CA ARG A 388 -18.65 31.75 16.18
C ARG A 388 -19.48 30.88 17.11
N LEU A 389 -19.13 30.84 18.37
CA LEU A 389 -19.67 29.90 19.36
C LEU A 389 -20.28 30.63 20.54
N LYS A 390 -21.41 30.11 21.05
CA LYS A 390 -22.11 30.65 22.21
C LYS A 390 -21.32 30.37 23.50
N ALA A 391 -21.72 30.97 24.61
CA ALA A 391 -21.20 30.56 25.92
C ALA A 391 -21.57 29.08 26.21
N GLY A 392 -20.60 28.27 26.61
CA GLY A 392 -20.77 26.82 26.72
C GLY A 392 -19.44 26.06 26.71
N LYS A 393 -19.52 24.74 26.92
CA LYS A 393 -18.40 23.81 26.66
C LYS A 393 -18.38 23.49 25.17
N HIS A 394 -17.18 23.45 24.59
CA HIS A 394 -16.98 23.14 23.19
C HIS A 394 -15.80 22.20 23.00
N ALA A 395 -15.85 21.40 21.94
CA ALA A 395 -14.78 20.51 21.52
C ALA A 395 -14.51 20.67 20.03
N PHE A 396 -13.31 21.15 19.69
CA PHE A 396 -12.82 21.15 18.31
C PHE A 396 -12.06 19.86 18.05
N ARG A 397 -12.38 19.18 16.95
CA ARG A 397 -11.69 17.97 16.51
C ARG A 397 -11.20 18.20 15.08
N VAL A 398 -9.96 17.81 14.84
CA VAL A 398 -9.33 17.87 13.51
C VAL A 398 -8.66 16.54 13.26
N ARG A 399 -8.76 16.04 12.04
CA ARG A 399 -8.00 14.89 11.56
C ARG A 399 -7.29 15.27 10.26
N PRO A 400 -6.03 14.87 10.09
CA PRO A 400 -5.36 15.06 8.81
C PRO A 400 -6.00 14.13 7.79
N LEU A 401 -5.87 14.49 6.52
CA LEU A 401 -6.09 13.58 5.42
C LEU A 401 -4.74 13.14 4.90
N TYR A 402 -4.60 11.86 4.64
CA TYR A 402 -3.49 11.34 3.86
C TYR A 402 -3.60 11.80 2.39
N PRO A 403 -2.54 11.67 1.56
CA PRO A 403 -2.62 11.95 0.13
C PRO A 403 -3.75 11.18 -0.57
N SER A 404 -4.04 9.96 -0.12
CA SER A 404 -5.19 9.14 -0.52
C SER A 404 -6.57 9.75 -0.24
N GLY A 405 -6.65 10.76 0.63
CA GLY A 405 -7.90 11.32 1.14
C GLY A 405 -8.45 10.60 2.37
N ARG A 406 -7.85 9.48 2.78
CA ARG A 406 -8.22 8.73 3.99
C ARG A 406 -7.96 9.59 5.25
N PRO A 407 -8.84 9.55 6.26
CA PRO A 407 -8.63 10.32 7.49
C PRO A 407 -7.62 9.65 8.43
N GLY A 408 -6.59 10.40 8.84
CA GLY A 408 -5.64 9.97 9.86
C GLY A 408 -6.14 10.18 11.30
N LYS A 409 -5.23 10.01 12.26
CA LYS A 409 -5.54 10.05 13.70
C LYS A 409 -6.15 11.40 14.14
N GLU A 410 -7.34 11.34 14.75
CA GLU A 410 -8.05 12.53 15.25
C GLU A 410 -7.28 13.19 16.41
N ARG A 411 -7.18 14.52 16.38
CA ARG A 411 -6.72 15.37 17.50
C ARG A 411 -7.86 16.23 18.01
N ARG A 412 -8.05 16.23 19.33
CA ARG A 412 -9.14 16.93 20.03
C ARG A 412 -8.64 18.03 20.94
N ILE A 413 -9.30 19.19 20.91
CA ILE A 413 -9.14 20.28 21.87
C ILE A 413 -10.49 20.60 22.49
N SER A 414 -10.53 20.63 23.82
CA SER A 414 -11.73 21.01 24.58
C SER A 414 -11.52 22.35 25.29
N PHE A 415 -12.52 23.22 25.27
CA PHE A 415 -12.46 24.56 25.88
C PHE A 415 -13.87 25.02 26.28
N ARG A 416 -13.95 26.10 27.07
CA ARG A 416 -15.21 26.68 27.53
C ARG A 416 -15.27 28.17 27.23
N ILE A 417 -16.36 28.63 26.62
CA ILE A 417 -16.66 30.06 26.49
C ILE A 417 -17.46 30.51 27.70
N VAL A 418 -16.95 31.49 28.42
CA VAL A 418 -17.56 32.04 29.63
C VAL A 418 -17.97 33.48 29.36
N ALA A 419 -19.28 33.71 29.32
CA ALA A 419 -19.84 35.05 29.26
C ALA A 419 -19.88 35.64 30.67
N ARG A 420 -19.25 36.80 30.85
CA ARG A 420 -19.23 37.51 32.14
C ARG A 420 -19.66 38.96 31.91
N ARG A 421 -20.39 39.49 32.89
CA ARG A 421 -20.77 40.90 32.91
C ARG A 421 -19.50 41.76 32.99
N SER A 422 -19.43 42.81 32.18
CA SER A 422 -18.38 43.83 32.32
C SER A 422 -18.51 44.47 33.69
N ARG A 423 -17.42 44.51 34.46
CA ARG A 423 -17.30 45.46 35.57
C ARG A 423 -17.07 46.82 34.91
N HIS A 424 -18.00 47.75 35.11
CA HIS A 424 -17.63 49.16 35.06
C HIS A 424 -17.00 49.46 36.41
#